data_AF-A0A328YL75-F1
#
_entry.id   AF-A0A328YL75-F1
#
_cell.length_a   1.000
_cell.length_b   1.000
_cell.length_c   1.000
_cell.angle_alpha   90.00
_cell.angle_beta   90.00
_cell.angle_gamma   90.00
#
_symmetry.space_group_name_H-M   'P 1'
#
loop_
_entity.id
_entity.type
_entity.pdbx_description
1 polymer ?
#
loop_
_entity_poly.entity_id
_entity_poly.type
_entity_poly.pdbx_seq_one_letter_code
_entity_poly.pdbx_strand_id
1 'polypeptide(L)'
;MVFININIKFPYSIGFSAPPYSSVFKTYYTLLKTKLQIITQYCVFYVNLISYKSANICTMQHRGEIIKAAIYKSGISITEIAKRLGKSRRWMYLMFENNSVSLDLVLQIGYIIHHDFSEDIKEFNPPKKVLHEPPTIYEKEEEAAAYWKDKYLKLLEEYNVLLKQK
;
A
#
# COMPACT_ATOMS: atom_id res chain seq x y z
N MET A 1 14.97 24.62 7.65
CA MET A 1 15.87 23.63 8.29
C MET A 1 17.06 24.37 8.85
N VAL A 2 17.20 24.39 10.18
CA VAL A 2 18.28 25.06 10.90
C VAL A 2 19.48 24.12 10.90
N PHE A 3 20.57 24.50 10.24
CA PHE A 3 21.83 23.76 10.25
C PHE A 3 22.57 24.04 11.56
N ILE A 4 22.59 23.08 12.48
CA ILE A 4 23.45 23.14 13.66
C ILE A 4 24.86 22.77 13.22
N ASN A 5 25.71 23.79 13.05
CA ASN A 5 27.10 23.64 12.65
C ASN A 5 27.96 23.38 13.90
N ILE A 6 28.22 22.11 14.21
CA ILE A 6 29.06 21.71 15.35
C ILE A 6 30.52 21.79 14.92
N ASN A 7 31.18 22.91 15.22
CA ASN A 7 32.59 23.13 14.95
C ASN A 7 33.43 22.47 16.06
N ILE A 8 33.86 21.22 15.83
CA ILE A 8 34.71 20.48 16.77
C ILE A 8 36.17 20.91 16.56
N LYS A 9 36.67 21.76 17.46
CA LYS A 9 38.07 22.16 17.54
C LYS A 9 38.85 21.13 18.36
N PHE A 10 39.70 20.32 17.72
CA PHE A 10 40.60 19.40 18.43
C PHE A 10 41.82 20.16 18.95
N PRO A 11 42.14 20.12 20.25
CA PRO A 11 43.38 20.66 20.79
C PRO A 11 44.49 19.61 20.72
N TYR A 12 45.74 20.10 20.77
CA TYR A 12 47.01 19.37 20.87
C TYR A 12 47.73 18.98 19.57
N SER A 13 48.59 19.92 19.17
CA SER A 13 49.80 19.72 18.38
C SER A 13 50.78 18.85 19.18
N ILE A 14 51.01 17.61 18.75
CA ILE A 14 52.09 16.78 19.26
C ILE A 14 52.93 16.38 18.07
N GLY A 15 54.16 16.91 18.00
CA GLY A 15 55.14 16.56 16.99
C GLY A 15 55.58 15.12 17.16
N PHE A 16 55.23 14.28 16.19
CA PHE A 16 55.81 12.96 16.02
C PHE A 16 56.29 12.85 14.57
N SER A 17 57.59 12.65 14.37
CA SER A 17 58.15 12.34 13.07
C SER A 17 57.56 11.00 12.59
N ALA A 18 56.93 11.03 11.42
CA ALA A 18 56.23 9.88 10.86
C ALA A 18 57.26 8.78 10.45
N PRO A 19 57.13 7.53 10.91
CA PRO A 19 57.95 6.44 10.40
C PRO A 19 57.64 6.14 8.92
N PRO A 20 58.61 5.61 8.14
CA PRO A 20 58.47 5.41 6.70
C PRO A 20 57.66 4.14 6.40
N TYR A 21 56.37 4.14 6.75
CA TYR A 21 55.40 3.12 6.34
C TYR A 21 54.09 3.82 5.96
N SER A 22 54.20 4.79 5.04
CA SER A 22 53.10 5.73 4.75
C SER A 22 52.06 5.22 3.75
N SER A 23 52.37 4.20 2.94
CA SER A 23 51.47 3.71 1.89
C SER A 23 50.41 2.74 2.42
N VAL A 24 50.82 1.75 3.21
CA VAL A 24 49.93 0.68 3.73
C VAL A 24 48.95 1.22 4.79
N PHE A 25 49.36 2.17 5.62
CA PHE A 25 48.47 2.80 6.60
C PHE A 25 47.41 3.71 5.95
N LYS A 26 47.79 4.42 4.87
CA LYS A 26 46.86 5.26 4.11
C LYS A 26 45.78 4.42 3.43
N THR A 27 46.13 3.28 2.85
CA THR A 27 45.16 2.37 2.23
C THR A 27 44.23 1.71 3.26
N TYR A 28 44.74 1.37 4.44
CA TYR A 28 43.91 0.83 5.51
C TYR A 28 42.91 1.85 6.04
N TYR A 29 43.34 3.10 6.23
CA TYR A 29 42.46 4.18 6.71
C TYR A 29 41.40 4.57 5.66
N THR A 30 41.73 4.59 4.36
CA THR A 30 40.72 4.82 3.31
C THR A 30 39.74 3.66 3.18
N LEU A 31 40.18 2.41 3.31
CA LEU A 31 39.29 1.24 3.36
C LEU A 31 38.36 1.26 4.58
N LEU A 32 38.87 1.65 5.75
CA LEU A 32 38.06 1.76 6.96
C LEU A 32 37.04 2.92 6.86
N LYS A 33 37.46 4.06 6.29
CA LYS A 33 36.60 5.23 6.09
C LYS A 33 35.47 4.95 5.10
N THR A 34 35.75 4.25 4.00
CA THR A 34 34.74 3.84 3.01
C THR A 34 33.75 2.82 3.59
N LYS A 35 34.22 1.84 4.37
CA LYS A 35 33.34 0.90 5.07
C LYS A 35 32.41 1.58 6.09
N LEU A 36 32.92 2.52 6.89
CA LEU A 36 32.09 3.29 7.83
C LEU A 36 31.03 4.12 7.09
N GLN A 37 31.40 4.75 5.97
CA GLN A 37 30.49 5.57 5.17
C GLN A 37 29.36 4.74 4.53
N ILE A 38 29.66 3.51 4.10
CA ILE A 38 28.64 2.56 3.62
C ILE A 38 27.70 2.18 4.77
N ILE A 39 28.22 1.85 5.95
CA ILE A 39 27.40 1.48 7.11
C ILE A 39 26.48 2.63 7.52
N THR A 40 26.98 3.87 7.57
CA THR A 40 26.14 5.04 7.91
C THR A 40 25.07 5.29 6.86
N GLN A 41 25.38 5.10 5.57
CA GLN A 41 24.42 5.25 4.49
C GLN A 41 23.31 4.19 4.52
N TYR A 42 23.65 2.92 4.81
CA TYR A 42 22.66 1.86 5.05
C TYR A 42 21.81 2.18 6.27
N CYS A 43 22.40 2.67 7.36
CA CYS A 43 21.67 3.01 8.58
C CYS A 43 20.64 4.14 8.34
N VAL A 44 21.04 5.20 7.63
CA VAL A 44 20.13 6.29 7.22
C VAL A 44 19.02 5.78 6.29
N PHE A 45 19.32 4.86 5.37
CA PHE A 45 18.32 4.25 4.51
C PHE A 45 17.31 3.40 5.29
N TYR A 46 17.75 2.58 6.23
CA TYR A 46 16.87 1.77 7.08
C TYR A 46 15.98 2.63 7.99
N VAL A 47 16.50 3.71 8.57
CA VAL A 47 15.70 4.65 9.37
C VAL A 47 14.62 5.34 8.52
N ASN A 48 14.95 5.76 7.30
CA ASN A 48 13.97 6.33 6.36
C ASN A 48 12.93 5.31 5.90
N LEU A 49 13.32 4.04 5.70
CA LEU A 49 12.41 2.96 5.33
C LEU A 49 11.39 2.65 6.44
N ILE A 50 11.84 2.66 7.70
CA ILE A 50 10.96 2.49 8.88
C ILE A 50 9.99 3.68 9.01
N SER A 51 10.47 4.91 8.79
CA SER A 51 9.63 6.11 8.78
C SER A 51 8.54 6.06 7.70
N TYR A 52 8.91 5.66 6.47
CA TYR A 52 7.95 5.54 5.36
C TYR A 52 6.91 4.43 5.58
N LYS A 53 7.31 3.33 6.23
CA LYS A 53 6.40 2.23 6.57
C LYS A 53 5.42 2.63 7.69
N SER A 54 5.88 3.43 8.67
CA SER A 54 5.03 4.01 9.72
C SER A 54 4.02 5.01 9.18
N ALA A 55 4.40 5.87 8.22
CA ALA A 55 3.50 6.85 7.60
C ALA A 55 2.37 6.23 6.76
N ASN A 56 2.54 4.98 6.30
CA ASN A 56 1.53 4.26 5.50
C ASN A 56 0.66 3.30 6.34
N ILE A 57 0.98 3.11 7.62
CA ILE A 57 0.25 2.24 8.52
C ILE A 57 -0.51 3.15 9.50
N CYS A 58 -1.82 2.95 9.59
CA CYS A 58 -2.70 3.55 10.59
C CYS A 58 -3.28 4.93 10.27
N THR A 59 -3.95 5.06 9.13
CA THR A 59 -5.26 5.71 9.17
C THR A 59 -6.30 4.60 9.11
N MET A 60 -6.57 3.97 10.26
CA MET A 60 -7.78 3.17 10.41
C MET A 60 -8.94 4.10 10.05
N GLN A 61 -9.59 3.81 8.93
CA GLN A 61 -10.52 4.74 8.33
C GLN A 61 -11.78 4.85 9.18
N HIS A 62 -11.92 5.95 9.91
CA HIS A 62 -13.04 6.18 10.82
C HIS A 62 -14.32 6.52 10.04
N ARG A 63 -15.07 5.48 9.65
CA ARG A 63 -16.27 5.65 8.81
C ARG A 63 -17.30 6.57 9.45
N GLY A 64 -17.49 6.48 10.78
CA GLY A 64 -18.40 7.36 11.51
C GLY A 64 -18.04 8.85 11.36
N GLU A 65 -16.74 9.17 11.29
CA GLU A 65 -16.26 10.55 11.13
C GLU A 65 -16.46 11.06 9.69
N ILE A 66 -16.25 10.18 8.70
CA ILE A 66 -16.50 10.48 7.28
C ILE A 66 -17.98 10.79 7.05
N ILE A 67 -18.86 9.94 7.58
CA ILE A 67 -20.31 10.14 7.48
C ILE A 67 -20.71 11.45 8.15
N LYS A 68 -20.17 11.73 9.34
CA LYS A 68 -20.42 12.99 10.05
C LYS A 68 -20.05 14.19 9.18
N ALA A 69 -18.85 14.19 8.59
CA ALA A 69 -18.41 15.27 7.70
C ALA A 69 -19.33 15.42 6.47
N ALA A 70 -19.73 14.33 5.83
CA ALA A 70 -20.64 14.35 4.68
C ALA A 70 -22.02 14.90 5.04
N ILE A 71 -22.57 14.52 6.20
CA ILE A 71 -23.84 15.05 6.71
C ILE A 71 -23.76 16.56 6.92
N TYR A 72 -22.70 17.07 7.55
CA TYR A 72 -22.53 18.50 7.75
C TYR A 72 -22.38 19.26 6.43
N LYS A 73 -21.70 18.68 5.43
CA LYS A 73 -21.58 19.27 4.08
C LYS A 73 -22.92 19.31 3.34
N SER A 74 -23.77 18.30 3.53
CA SER A 74 -25.10 18.22 2.88
C SER A 74 -26.08 19.29 3.37
N GLY A 75 -25.84 19.89 4.55
CA GLY A 75 -26.76 20.86 5.17
C GLY A 75 -28.05 20.26 5.75
N ILE A 76 -28.23 18.93 5.67
CA ILE A 76 -29.40 18.24 6.20
C ILE A 76 -29.23 18.05 7.71
N SER A 77 -30.29 18.36 8.47
CA SER A 77 -30.23 18.20 9.93
C SER A 77 -30.11 16.73 10.34
N ILE A 78 -29.28 16.44 11.35
CA ILE A 78 -29.11 15.09 11.91
C ILE A 78 -30.45 14.50 12.38
N THR A 79 -31.36 15.35 12.87
CA THR A 79 -32.71 14.97 13.29
C THR A 79 -33.52 14.42 12.12
N GLU A 80 -33.43 15.03 10.95
CA GLU A 80 -34.15 14.60 9.75
C GLU A 80 -33.62 13.25 9.23
N ILE A 81 -32.31 13.08 9.22
CA ILE A 81 -31.66 11.82 8.82
C ILE A 81 -32.06 10.70 9.79
N ALA A 82 -32.03 10.98 11.10
CA ALA A 82 -32.43 10.01 12.12
C ALA A 82 -33.89 9.55 11.95
N LYS A 83 -34.81 10.47 11.62
CA LYS A 83 -36.20 10.14 11.32
C LYS A 83 -36.32 9.24 10.10
N ARG A 84 -35.63 9.54 9.01
CA ARG A 84 -35.64 8.73 7.77
C ARG A 84 -35.06 7.33 7.97
N LEU A 85 -34.08 7.19 8.85
CA LEU A 85 -33.49 5.89 9.23
C LEU A 85 -34.32 5.13 10.27
N GLY A 86 -35.36 5.73 10.87
CA GLY A 86 -36.11 5.12 11.97
C GLY A 86 -35.28 4.91 13.23
N LYS A 87 -34.31 5.79 13.51
CA LYS A 87 -33.39 5.71 14.66
C LYS A 87 -33.46 6.97 15.52
N SER A 88 -32.95 6.88 16.75
CA SER A 88 -32.87 8.04 17.64
C SER A 88 -31.68 8.94 17.29
N ARG A 89 -31.77 10.24 17.62
CA ARG A 89 -30.63 11.18 17.48
C ARG A 89 -29.39 10.71 18.24
N ARG A 90 -29.60 10.13 19.44
CA ARG A 90 -28.52 9.56 20.26
C ARG A 90 -27.78 8.45 19.53
N TRP A 91 -28.51 7.56 18.83
CA TRP A 91 -27.90 6.51 18.03
C TRP A 91 -27.00 7.11 16.93
N MET A 92 -27.41 8.24 16.34
CA MET A 92 -26.62 8.93 15.31
C MET A 92 -25.30 9.44 15.86
N TYR A 93 -25.33 10.10 17.03
CA TYR A 93 -24.11 10.55 17.69
C TYR A 93 -23.20 9.38 18.08
N LEU A 94 -23.77 8.29 18.59
CA LEU A 94 -22.99 7.09 18.92
C LEU A 94 -22.39 6.44 17.67
N MET A 95 -23.12 6.44 16.55
CA MET A 95 -22.65 5.89 15.28
C MET A 95 -21.47 6.69 14.72
N PHE A 96 -21.43 8.00 14.91
CA PHE A 96 -20.31 8.83 14.48
C PHE A 96 -19.00 8.51 15.20
N GLU A 97 -19.06 7.98 16.43
CA GLU A 97 -17.89 7.53 17.20
C GLU A 97 -17.45 6.10 16.83
N ASN A 98 -18.20 5.41 15.96
CA ASN A 98 -17.85 4.06 15.53
C ASN A 98 -16.92 4.08 14.31
N ASN A 99 -15.76 3.44 14.46
CA ASN A 99 -14.77 3.30 13.39
C ASN A 99 -15.27 2.40 12.25
N SER A 100 -15.95 1.30 12.60
CA SER A 100 -16.47 0.30 11.66
C SER A 100 -17.98 0.36 11.54
N VAL A 101 -18.48 1.26 10.68
CA VAL A 101 -19.90 1.32 10.28
C VAL A 101 -20.12 0.38 9.09
N SER A 102 -21.14 -0.48 9.14
CA SER A 102 -21.49 -1.37 8.02
C SER A 102 -21.74 -0.60 6.71
N LEU A 103 -21.27 -1.14 5.58
CA LEU A 103 -21.40 -0.49 4.26
C LEU A 103 -22.87 -0.24 3.88
N ASP A 104 -23.79 -1.13 4.24
CA ASP A 104 -25.21 -0.97 3.97
C ASP A 104 -25.79 0.31 4.61
N LEU A 105 -25.39 0.60 5.85
CA LEU A 105 -25.79 1.83 6.54
C LEU A 105 -25.18 3.07 5.87
N VAL A 106 -23.93 2.97 5.41
CA VAL A 106 -23.27 4.05 4.69
C VAL A 106 -24.03 4.38 3.39
N LEU A 107 -24.41 3.35 2.63
CA LEU A 107 -25.18 3.52 1.39
C LEU A 107 -26.56 4.11 1.65
N GLN A 108 -27.26 3.65 2.69
CA GLN A 108 -28.55 4.21 3.09
C GLN A 108 -28.44 5.70 3.43
N ILE A 109 -27.41 6.08 4.20
CA ILE A 109 -27.18 7.48 4.53
C ILE A 109 -26.81 8.28 3.28
N GLY A 110 -25.97 7.73 2.40
CA GLY A 110 -25.56 8.35 1.14
C GLY A 110 -26.74 8.67 0.25
N TYR A 111 -27.70 7.74 0.16
CA TYR A 111 -28.96 7.97 -0.55
C TYR A 111 -29.79 9.10 0.08
N ILE A 112 -29.86 9.18 1.41
CA ILE A 112 -30.61 10.22 2.12
C ILE A 112 -30.00 11.61 1.91
N ILE A 113 -28.67 11.70 1.88
CA ILE A 113 -27.94 12.97 1.77
C ILE A 113 -27.48 13.31 0.35
N HIS A 114 -27.81 12.47 -0.64
CA HIS A 114 -27.37 12.58 -2.03
C HIS A 114 -25.83 12.72 -2.18
N HIS A 115 -25.09 11.97 -1.37
CA HIS A 115 -23.62 11.95 -1.37
C HIS A 115 -23.10 10.58 -1.79
N ASP A 116 -22.10 10.57 -2.66
CA ASP A 116 -21.39 9.36 -3.05
C ASP A 116 -20.17 9.14 -2.14
N PHE A 117 -20.17 8.05 -1.39
CA PHE A 117 -19.09 7.68 -0.49
C PHE A 117 -17.97 6.87 -1.16
N SER A 118 -18.06 6.62 -2.47
CA SER A 118 -17.10 5.79 -3.22
C SER A 118 -15.69 6.39 -3.25
N GLU A 119 -15.58 7.72 -3.26
CA GLU A 119 -14.29 8.43 -3.21
C GLU A 119 -13.73 8.50 -1.79
N ASP A 120 -14.61 8.59 -0.80
CA ASP A 120 -14.22 8.77 0.58
C ASP A 120 -13.77 7.44 1.19
N ILE A 121 -14.48 6.34 0.94
CA ILE A 121 -14.25 5.03 1.58
C ILE A 121 -13.52 4.08 0.63
N LYS A 122 -12.29 3.71 1.03
CA LYS A 122 -11.36 2.86 0.24
C LYS A 122 -11.91 1.46 -0.07
N GLU A 123 -12.95 1.03 0.62
CA GLU A 123 -13.57 -0.28 0.42
C GLU A 123 -14.60 -0.30 -0.72
N PHE A 124 -15.19 0.85 -1.09
CA PHE A 124 -16.09 0.92 -2.23
C PHE A 124 -15.34 0.93 -3.55
N ASN A 125 -14.17 1.57 -3.57
CA ASN A 125 -13.21 1.46 -4.65
C ASN A 125 -11.99 0.74 -4.09
N PRO A 126 -12.04 -0.60 -3.91
CA PRO A 126 -10.80 -1.31 -3.66
C PRO A 126 -9.88 -0.85 -4.79
N PRO A 127 -8.66 -0.38 -4.49
CA PRO A 127 -7.75 -0.01 -5.55
C PRO A 127 -7.82 -1.18 -6.51
N LYS A 128 -8.22 -0.91 -7.76
CA LYS A 128 -7.93 -1.84 -8.83
C LYS A 128 -6.44 -2.02 -8.65
N LYS A 129 -6.06 -3.08 -7.94
CA LYS A 129 -4.87 -3.82 -8.24
C LYS A 129 -5.17 -4.07 -9.70
N VAL A 130 -4.60 -3.20 -10.54
CA VAL A 130 -4.19 -3.59 -11.85
C VAL A 130 -3.38 -4.80 -11.47
N LEU A 131 -4.05 -5.96 -11.52
CA LEU A 131 -3.41 -7.19 -11.83
C LEU A 131 -2.80 -6.86 -13.20
N HIS A 132 -1.69 -6.13 -13.18
CA HIS A 132 -0.53 -6.59 -13.88
C HIS A 132 -0.25 -7.94 -13.21
N GLU A 133 -1.09 -8.93 -13.54
CA GLU A 133 -0.59 -10.23 -13.90
C GLU A 133 0.65 -9.91 -14.74
N PRO A 134 1.86 -10.11 -14.19
CA PRO A 134 3.07 -9.87 -14.96
C PRO A 134 2.90 -10.74 -16.19
N PRO A 135 2.84 -10.20 -17.43
CA PRO A 135 2.25 -10.85 -18.61
C PRO A 135 2.45 -12.35 -18.51
N THR A 136 1.44 -12.98 -17.91
CA THR A 136 1.57 -14.32 -17.39
C THR A 136 1.42 -15.18 -18.61
N ILE A 137 2.37 -16.09 -18.78
CA ILE A 137 2.32 -17.46 -19.33
C ILE A 137 1.01 -17.93 -20.00
N TYR A 138 -0.16 -17.42 -19.62
CA TYR A 138 -1.50 -17.59 -20.19
C TYR A 138 -1.61 -17.39 -21.71
N GLU A 139 -0.85 -16.48 -22.34
CA GLU A 139 -0.87 -16.35 -23.82
C GLU A 139 -0.25 -17.59 -24.51
N LYS A 140 0.75 -18.22 -23.90
CA LYS A 140 1.35 -19.49 -24.39
C LYS A 140 0.49 -20.70 -24.03
N GLU A 141 -0.24 -20.64 -22.93
CA GLU A 141 -1.17 -21.69 -22.50
C GLU A 141 -2.42 -21.75 -23.39
N GLU A 142 -2.85 -20.64 -23.99
CA GLU A 142 -4.01 -20.63 -24.88
C GLU A 142 -3.74 -21.37 -26.20
N GLU A 143 -2.55 -21.17 -26.80
CA GLU A 143 -2.10 -21.94 -27.97
C GLU A 143 -1.90 -23.42 -27.64
N ALA A 144 -1.29 -23.72 -26.48
CA ALA A 144 -1.11 -25.10 -26.03
C ALA A 144 -2.47 -25.77 -25.75
N ALA A 145 -3.40 -25.06 -25.12
CA ALA A 145 -4.76 -25.55 -24.86
C ALA A 145 -5.54 -25.77 -26.15
N ALA A 146 -5.40 -24.89 -27.15
CA ALA A 146 -5.99 -25.09 -28.48
C ALA A 146 -5.43 -26.34 -29.16
N TYR A 147 -4.11 -26.53 -29.14
CA TYR A 147 -3.46 -27.73 -29.70
C TYR A 147 -3.97 -29.03 -29.06
N TRP A 148 -4.09 -29.07 -27.73
CA TRP A 148 -4.59 -30.26 -27.03
C TRP A 148 -6.09 -30.50 -27.26
N LYS A 149 -6.89 -29.44 -27.41
CA LYS A 149 -8.31 -29.54 -27.77
C LYS A 149 -8.49 -30.16 -29.16
N ASP A 150 -7.77 -29.67 -30.17
CA ASP A 150 -7.86 -30.20 -31.53
C ASP A 150 -7.41 -31.66 -31.61
N LYS A 151 -6.33 -32.01 -30.90
CA LYS A 151 -5.86 -33.39 -30.82
C LYS A 151 -6.89 -34.33 -30.19
N TYR A 152 -7.56 -33.88 -29.14
CA TYR A 152 -8.64 -34.64 -28.49
C TYR A 152 -9.86 -34.80 -29.40
N LEU A 153 -10.24 -33.73 -30.10
CA LEU A 153 -11.37 -33.74 -31.03
C LEU A 153 -11.15 -34.77 -32.15
N LYS A 154 -9.96 -34.75 -32.75
CA LYS A 154 -9.59 -35.68 -33.82
C LYS A 154 -9.63 -37.14 -33.35
N LEU A 155 -9.15 -37.41 -32.13
CA LEU A 155 -9.19 -38.76 -31.56
C LEU A 155 -10.64 -39.27 -31.37
N LEU A 156 -11.55 -38.39 -30.93
CA LEU A 156 -12.97 -38.72 -30.81
C LEU A 156 -13.63 -39.00 -32.16
N GLU A 157 -13.26 -38.25 -33.19
CA GLU A 157 -13.74 -38.48 -34.56
C GLU A 157 -13.28 -39.83 -35.11
N GLU A 158 -11.99 -40.13 -35.01
CA GLU A 158 -11.42 -41.42 -35.45
C GLU A 158 -12.06 -42.59 -34.70
N TYR A 159 -12.25 -42.46 -33.37
CA TYR A 159 -12.92 -43.47 -32.56
C TYR A 159 -14.38 -43.69 -33.00
N ASN A 160 -15.12 -42.61 -33.26
CA ASN A 160 -16.50 -42.68 -33.74
C ASN A 160 -16.60 -43.31 -35.14
N VAL A 161 -15.61 -43.11 -36.01
CA VAL A 161 -15.55 -43.76 -37.32
C VAL A 161 -15.35 -45.27 -37.18
N LEU A 162 -14.43 -45.70 -36.31
CA LEU A 162 -14.19 -47.12 -36.04
C LEU A 162 -15.42 -47.81 -35.43
N LEU A 163 -16.14 -47.12 -34.54
CA LEU A 163 -17.39 -47.63 -33.97
C LEU A 163 -18.51 -47.80 -35.02
N LYS A 164 -18.54 -46.94 -36.04
CA LYS A 164 -19.54 -46.99 -37.13
C LYS A 164 -19.21 -48.01 -38.22
N GLN A 165 -17.99 -48.53 -38.26
CA GLN A 165 -17.54 -49.54 -39.22
C GLN A 165 -17.75 -50.98 -38.71
N LYS A 166 -18.32 -51.14 -37.52
CA LYS A 166 -18.61 -52.43 -36.88
C LYS A 166 -20.11 -52.71 -36.92
#